data_AF-A0A954ZQK6-F1
#
_entry.id   AF-A0A954ZQK6-F1
#
_cell.length_a   1.000
_cell.length_b   1.000
_cell.length_c   1.000
_cell.angle_alpha   90.00
_cell.angle_beta   90.00
_cell.angle_gamma   90.00
#
_symmetry.space_group_name_H-M   'P 1'
#
loop_
_entity.id
_entity.type
_entity.pdbx_description
1 polymer ?
#
loop_
_entity_poly.entity_id
_entity_poly.type
_entity_poly.pdbx_seq_one_letter_code
_entity_poly.pdbx_strand_id
1 'polypeptide(L)'
;MPQQPPVQDAFEEALDHAFQRVRGALTEMIGSVDADINRPQDISRRFKINKNLAWKLSKLITISDPHAVLTNLPGTTGMNTIFDAFESGGAPRDTIKSARDRLVEFDRMVETHVGDRSTLQLVLASNKPGRVPTENLHNTRKMGYQCSSSIWGVQARVRMASFFLAPNPDNPELLDTASLGGLIDVRRLRSKATVPLMTRFAYNDDGTAMRPPEVEPIEIGSDDDQLMLMHEFCSKPVPRFTKISSGNTVRWQLAPGPVGNSGLNTWVYGECIRQFAPIYRDELNTYGEHLAPLNMPCEWCLCDIQIHRDLKFARDPRAILLSQIGVGPEPLGESDAFDDELPMAEEVESIGHCPPVASTPLIPGYSKMVNRVYQRMAWDANDFYGYRVTMKYPPMPTALMIRHDLADPK
;
A
#
# COMPACT_ATOMS: atom_id res chain seq x y z
N MET A 1 4.74 12.19 28.88
CA MET A 1 5.89 11.36 28.42
C MET A 1 7.00 12.30 27.98
N PRO A 2 8.28 12.03 28.30
CA PRO A 2 9.36 12.84 27.75
C PRO A 2 9.34 12.67 26.23
N GLN A 3 9.22 13.80 25.50
CA GLN A 3 9.39 13.81 24.06
C GLN A 3 10.74 13.17 23.75
N GLN A 4 10.74 12.05 23.01
CA GLN A 4 11.98 11.52 22.44
C GLN A 4 12.64 12.67 21.65
N PRO A 5 13.95 12.93 21.86
CA PRO A 5 14.65 13.89 21.04
C PRO A 5 14.48 13.49 19.57
N PRO A 6 14.37 14.44 18.63
CA PRO A 6 14.31 14.11 17.22
C PRO A 6 15.51 13.22 16.91
N VAL A 7 15.27 12.00 16.42
CA VAL A 7 16.32 11.13 15.90
C VAL A 7 16.81 11.82 14.63
N GLN A 8 17.82 12.66 14.79
CA GLN A 8 18.53 13.24 13.68
C GLN A 8 19.31 12.08 13.05
N ASP A 9 18.79 11.56 11.93
CA ASP A 9 19.29 10.33 11.33
C ASP A 9 20.76 10.51 10.91
N ALA A 10 21.66 9.95 11.71
CA ALA A 10 23.10 9.93 11.43
C ALA A 10 23.41 9.37 10.02
N PHE A 11 22.49 8.58 9.46
CA PHE A 11 22.51 8.11 8.09
C PHE A 11 22.26 9.22 7.05
N GLU A 12 21.21 10.05 7.20
CA GLU A 12 20.90 11.11 6.23
C GLU A 12 22.05 12.12 6.15
N GLU A 13 22.60 12.54 7.30
CA GLU A 13 23.75 13.44 7.35
C GLU A 13 25.01 12.82 6.73
N ALA A 14 25.29 11.54 7.02
CA ALA A 14 26.42 10.83 6.43
C ALA A 14 26.29 10.68 4.91
N LEU A 15 25.07 10.40 4.43
CA LEU A 15 24.76 10.28 3.01
C LEU A 15 24.95 11.61 2.28
N ASP A 16 24.36 12.67 2.80
CA ASP A 16 24.46 14.01 2.22
C ASP A 16 25.93 14.45 2.16
N HIS A 17 26.67 14.30 3.26
CA HIS A 17 28.07 14.67 3.32
C HIS A 17 28.95 13.85 2.35
N ALA A 18 28.77 12.53 2.29
CA ALA A 18 29.49 11.67 1.36
C ALA A 18 29.17 12.03 -0.10
N PHE A 19 27.90 12.29 -0.40
CA PHE A 19 27.45 12.67 -1.73
C PHE A 19 28.03 14.02 -2.17
N GLN A 20 27.98 15.05 -1.32
CA GLN A 20 28.55 16.36 -1.60
C GLN A 20 30.06 16.28 -1.87
N ARG A 21 30.78 15.44 -1.13
CA ARG A 21 32.22 15.20 -1.32
C ARG A 21 32.54 14.56 -2.67
N VAL A 22 31.78 13.53 -3.08
CA VAL A 22 31.93 12.91 -4.41
C VAL A 22 31.63 13.92 -5.51
N ARG A 23 30.53 14.67 -5.38
CA ARG A 23 30.11 15.68 -6.35
C ARG A 23 31.16 16.78 -6.51
N GLY A 24 31.69 17.30 -5.40
CA GLY A 24 32.74 18.30 -5.39
C GLY A 24 34.01 17.84 -6.11
N ALA A 25 34.51 16.65 -5.77
CA ALA A 25 35.73 16.12 -6.38
C ALA A 25 35.57 15.81 -7.88
N LEU A 26 34.41 15.32 -8.31
CA LEU A 26 34.14 15.12 -9.74
C LEU A 26 34.01 16.44 -10.49
N THR A 27 33.42 17.46 -9.87
CA THR A 27 33.33 18.81 -10.47
C THR A 27 34.72 19.43 -10.65
N GLU A 28 35.59 19.30 -9.64
CA GLU A 28 36.99 19.75 -9.70
C GLU A 28 37.78 19.03 -10.79
N MET A 29 37.66 17.69 -10.88
CA MET A 29 38.30 16.88 -11.92
C MET A 29 37.87 17.33 -13.33
N ILE A 30 36.57 17.58 -13.55
CA ILE A 30 36.06 18.02 -14.85
C ILE A 30 36.52 19.46 -15.18
N GLY A 31 36.51 20.34 -14.18
CA GLY A 31 37.00 21.71 -14.31
C GLY A 31 38.49 21.78 -14.66
N SER A 32 39.30 20.83 -14.17
CA SER A 32 40.75 20.79 -14.43
C SER A 32 41.15 20.62 -15.91
N VAL A 33 40.21 20.15 -16.74
CA VAL A 33 40.40 19.94 -18.19
C VAL A 33 39.53 20.87 -19.03
N ASP A 34 38.90 21.88 -18.43
CA ASP A 34 38.00 22.83 -19.10
C ASP A 34 36.92 22.12 -19.93
N ALA A 35 36.26 21.14 -19.31
CA ALA A 35 35.16 20.40 -19.93
C ALA A 35 33.81 20.92 -19.41
N ASP A 36 32.87 21.17 -20.32
CA ASP A 36 31.53 21.64 -19.97
C ASP A 36 30.61 20.47 -19.61
N ILE A 37 30.25 20.39 -18.32
CA ILE A 37 29.38 19.34 -17.78
C ILE A 37 27.94 19.39 -18.30
N ASN A 38 27.50 20.54 -18.81
CA ASN A 38 26.17 20.71 -19.41
C ASN A 38 26.11 20.16 -20.84
N ARG A 39 27.26 19.77 -21.41
CA ARG A 39 27.39 19.25 -22.77
C ARG A 39 27.96 17.83 -22.76
N PRO A 40 27.20 16.83 -22.23
CA PRO A 40 27.69 15.45 -22.08
C PRO A 40 28.09 14.78 -23.40
N GLN A 41 27.53 15.21 -24.52
CA GLN A 41 27.94 14.72 -25.85
C GLN A 41 29.36 15.16 -26.21
N ASP A 42 29.77 16.36 -25.81
CA ASP A 42 31.10 16.89 -26.08
C ASP A 42 32.13 16.21 -25.16
N ILE A 43 31.76 15.93 -23.91
CA ILE A 43 32.56 15.07 -23.01
C ILE A 43 32.75 13.68 -23.62
N SER A 44 31.67 13.04 -24.09
CA SER A 44 31.73 11.72 -24.72
C SER A 44 32.67 11.70 -25.93
N ARG A 45 32.60 12.72 -26.81
CA ARG A 45 33.47 12.82 -27.98
C ARG A 45 34.93 13.09 -27.61
N ARG A 46 35.17 14.05 -26.71
CA ARG A 46 36.52 14.51 -26.33
C ARG A 46 37.29 13.43 -25.58
N PHE A 47 36.67 12.79 -24.59
CA PHE A 47 37.31 11.80 -23.73
C PHE A 47 37.05 10.35 -24.17
N LYS A 48 36.36 10.15 -25.31
CA LYS A 48 36.04 8.84 -25.89
C LYS A 48 35.29 7.89 -24.93
N ILE A 49 34.53 8.44 -23.98
CA ILE A 49 33.66 7.66 -23.10
C ILE A 49 32.29 7.43 -23.75
N ASN A 50 31.61 6.34 -23.41
CA ASN A 50 30.27 6.04 -23.92
C ASN A 50 29.27 7.17 -23.56
N LYS A 51 28.37 7.51 -24.49
CA LYS A 51 27.34 8.55 -24.32
C LYS A 51 26.51 8.40 -23.05
N ASN A 52 26.14 7.16 -22.68
CA ASN A 52 25.39 6.88 -21.44
C ASN A 52 26.22 7.23 -20.20
N LEU A 53 27.51 6.90 -20.21
CA LEU A 53 28.41 7.18 -19.08
C LEU A 53 28.67 8.69 -18.91
N ALA A 54 28.84 9.42 -20.03
CA ALA A 54 28.93 10.88 -20.01
C ALA A 54 27.63 11.55 -19.52
N TRP A 55 26.47 11.03 -19.93
CA TRP A 55 25.17 11.50 -19.44
C TRP A 55 25.01 11.25 -17.94
N LYS A 56 25.34 10.05 -17.44
CA LYS A 56 25.30 9.72 -16.01
C LYS A 56 26.23 10.62 -15.19
N LEU A 57 27.45 10.88 -15.66
CA LEU A 57 28.37 11.81 -15.02
C LEU A 57 27.82 13.24 -14.94
N SER A 58 27.21 13.72 -16.03
CA SER A 58 26.52 15.02 -16.05
C SER A 58 25.38 15.07 -15.04
N LYS A 59 24.53 14.03 -14.97
CA LYS A 59 23.45 13.95 -13.97
C LYS A 59 23.97 13.93 -12.53
N LEU A 60 25.07 13.22 -12.28
CA LEU A 60 25.70 13.12 -10.96
C LEU A 60 26.14 14.49 -10.40
N ILE A 61 26.54 15.41 -11.28
CA ILE A 61 27.01 16.74 -10.88
C ILE A 61 25.88 17.77 -10.85
N THR A 62 24.98 17.71 -11.84
CA THR A 62 23.94 18.73 -12.05
C THR A 62 22.68 18.53 -11.21
N ILE A 63 22.35 17.31 -10.79
CA ILE A 63 21.16 17.06 -9.96
C ILE A 63 21.49 17.38 -8.50
N SER A 64 20.65 18.21 -7.88
CA SER A 64 20.80 18.65 -6.49
C SER A 64 20.30 17.63 -5.48
N ASP A 65 19.32 16.82 -5.88
CA ASP A 65 18.66 15.82 -5.03
C ASP A 65 19.50 14.53 -4.94
N PRO A 66 20.06 14.19 -3.75
CA PRO A 66 20.85 12.98 -3.56
C PRO A 66 20.09 11.69 -3.95
N HIS A 67 18.76 11.67 -3.77
CA HIS A 67 17.91 10.52 -4.09
C HIS A 67 17.85 10.24 -5.59
N ALA A 68 17.56 11.26 -6.41
CA ALA A 68 17.54 11.14 -7.87
C ALA A 68 18.92 10.87 -8.47
N VAL A 69 20.00 11.25 -7.78
CA VAL A 69 21.36 11.08 -8.27
C VAL A 69 21.84 9.62 -8.17
N LEU A 70 21.46 8.90 -7.13
CA LEU A 70 21.98 7.56 -6.88
C LEU A 70 21.52 6.50 -7.89
N THR A 71 20.37 6.70 -8.52
CA THR A 71 19.94 5.89 -9.68
C THR A 71 20.88 6.07 -10.89
N ASN A 72 21.57 7.21 -10.95
CA ASN A 72 22.45 7.60 -12.05
C ASN A 72 23.94 7.35 -11.76
N LEU A 73 24.32 7.04 -10.52
CA LEU A 73 25.71 6.76 -10.15
C LEU A 73 26.24 5.54 -10.93
N PRO A 74 27.31 5.69 -11.73
CA PRO A 74 27.91 4.55 -12.41
C PRO A 74 28.45 3.50 -11.42
N GLY A 75 28.42 2.23 -11.83
CA GLY A 75 29.12 1.18 -11.10
C GLY A 75 30.64 1.36 -11.16
N THR A 76 31.38 0.58 -10.37
CA THR A 76 32.85 0.69 -10.22
C THR A 76 33.58 0.65 -11.57
N THR A 77 33.22 -0.26 -12.47
CA THR A 77 33.81 -0.34 -13.82
C THR A 77 33.55 0.93 -14.64
N GLY A 78 32.35 1.50 -14.53
CA GLY A 78 32.00 2.75 -15.19
C GLY A 78 32.80 3.94 -14.63
N MET A 79 32.96 4.00 -13.31
CA MET A 79 33.77 5.05 -12.67
C MET A 79 35.25 4.94 -13.03
N ASN A 80 35.82 3.74 -13.06
CA ASN A 80 37.19 3.52 -13.52
C ASN A 80 37.37 3.96 -14.98
N THR A 81 36.42 3.63 -15.85
CA THR A 81 36.44 4.08 -17.25
C THR A 81 36.44 5.61 -17.37
N ILE A 82 35.69 6.31 -16.51
CA ILE A 82 35.71 7.79 -16.46
C ILE A 82 37.09 8.27 -16.02
N PHE A 83 37.63 7.75 -14.92
CA PHE A 83 38.91 8.20 -14.38
C PHE A 83 40.06 8.00 -15.35
N ASP A 84 40.14 6.84 -16.00
CA ASP A 84 41.21 6.51 -16.96
C ASP A 84 41.13 7.42 -18.20
N ALA A 85 39.91 7.77 -18.62
CA ALA A 85 39.67 8.67 -19.74
C ALA A 85 40.04 10.13 -19.43
N PHE A 86 39.74 10.62 -18.23
CA PHE A 86 40.14 11.96 -17.78
C PHE A 86 41.65 12.05 -17.52
N GLU A 87 42.28 10.99 -16.99
CA GLU A 87 43.75 10.92 -16.86
C GLU A 87 44.43 11.02 -18.24
N SER A 88 43.97 10.21 -19.19
CA SER A 88 44.45 10.24 -20.58
C SER A 88 44.16 11.58 -21.27
N GLY A 89 43.12 12.28 -20.83
CA GLY A 89 42.72 13.61 -21.29
C GLY A 89 43.48 14.76 -20.66
N GLY A 90 44.44 14.49 -19.77
CA GLY A 90 45.32 15.48 -19.16
C GLY A 90 44.84 16.02 -17.81
N ALA A 91 43.84 15.42 -17.17
CA ALA A 91 43.44 15.81 -15.82
C ALA A 91 44.59 15.53 -14.82
N PRO A 92 44.90 16.45 -13.89
CA PRO A 92 45.97 16.25 -12.92
C PRO A 92 45.72 15.03 -12.06
N ARG A 93 46.76 14.20 -11.84
CA ARG A 93 46.67 12.96 -11.06
C ARG A 93 46.09 13.16 -9.66
N ASP A 94 46.36 14.30 -9.02
CA ASP A 94 45.84 14.61 -7.70
C ASP A 94 44.32 14.79 -7.68
N THR A 95 43.73 15.41 -8.72
CA THR A 95 42.28 15.56 -8.83
C THR A 95 41.58 14.21 -9.06
N ILE A 96 42.21 13.33 -9.84
CA ILE A 96 41.71 11.97 -10.11
C ILE A 96 41.80 11.13 -8.84
N LYS A 97 42.94 11.19 -8.14
CA LYS A 97 43.14 10.51 -6.86
C LYS A 97 42.12 10.98 -5.83
N SER A 98 41.93 12.29 -5.69
CA SER A 98 40.91 12.88 -4.82
C SER A 98 39.51 12.31 -5.14
N ALA A 99 39.10 12.33 -6.40
CA ALA A 99 37.80 11.77 -6.80
C ALA A 99 37.68 10.27 -6.52
N ARG A 100 38.72 9.47 -6.77
CA ARG A 100 38.76 8.04 -6.42
C ARG A 100 38.61 7.82 -4.90
N ASP A 101 39.36 8.57 -4.09
CA ASP A 101 39.34 8.47 -2.64
C ASP A 101 37.94 8.81 -2.08
N ARG A 102 37.28 9.86 -2.62
CA ARG A 102 35.90 10.23 -2.23
C ARG A 102 34.88 9.15 -2.59
N LEU A 103 35.05 8.45 -3.72
CA LEU A 103 34.18 7.32 -4.06
C LEU A 103 34.39 6.12 -3.14
N VAL A 104 35.62 5.83 -2.73
CA VAL A 104 35.90 4.79 -1.74
C VAL A 104 35.26 5.12 -0.40
N GLU A 105 35.32 6.39 0.03
CA GLU A 105 34.62 6.87 1.23
C GLU A 105 33.11 6.72 1.12
N PHE A 106 32.54 7.07 -0.05
CA PHE A 106 31.12 6.87 -0.32
C PHE A 106 30.74 5.39 -0.25
N ASP A 107 31.48 4.50 -0.93
CA ASP A 107 31.22 3.06 -0.88
C ASP A 107 31.36 2.48 0.53
N ARG A 108 32.30 2.98 1.34
CA ARG A 108 32.40 2.61 2.76
C ARG A 108 31.19 3.07 3.57
N MET A 109 30.67 4.27 3.31
CA MET A 109 29.44 4.74 3.94
C MET A 109 28.26 3.84 3.55
N VAL A 110 28.13 3.47 2.27
CA VAL A 110 27.10 2.53 1.81
C VAL A 110 27.22 1.19 2.54
N GLU A 111 28.41 0.60 2.58
CA GLU A 111 28.66 -0.67 3.28
C GLU A 111 28.31 -0.57 4.78
N THR A 112 28.72 0.52 5.43
CA THR A 112 28.54 0.71 6.88
C THR A 112 27.06 0.85 7.27
N HIS A 113 26.28 1.59 6.49
CA HIS A 113 24.89 1.92 6.86
C HIS A 113 23.85 0.97 6.28
N VAL A 114 24.05 0.48 5.05
CA VAL A 114 23.03 -0.25 4.29
C VAL A 114 23.55 -1.51 3.62
N GLY A 115 24.83 -1.87 3.81
CA GLY A 115 25.46 -3.07 3.28
C GLY A 115 25.80 -2.96 1.80
N ASP A 116 24.84 -2.63 0.94
CA ASP A 116 25.09 -2.52 -0.50
C ASP A 116 24.29 -1.41 -1.19
N ARG A 117 24.69 -1.08 -2.43
CA ARG A 117 24.05 -0.03 -3.23
C ARG A 117 22.61 -0.35 -3.61
N SER A 118 22.23 -1.62 -3.72
CA SER A 118 20.83 -2.01 -3.96
C SER A 118 19.94 -1.70 -2.76
N THR A 119 20.44 -1.96 -1.56
CA THR A 119 19.76 -1.70 -0.30
C THR A 119 19.71 -0.21 -0.02
N LEU A 120 20.77 0.55 -0.37
CA LEU A 120 20.73 2.02 -0.37
C LEU A 120 19.53 2.55 -1.18
N GLN A 121 19.31 2.02 -2.38
CA GLN A 121 18.18 2.44 -3.21
C GLN A 121 16.83 2.11 -2.57
N LEU A 122 16.71 0.98 -1.86
CA LEU A 122 15.50 0.61 -1.13
C LEU A 122 15.23 1.55 0.04
N VAL A 123 16.23 1.84 0.88
CA VAL A 123 16.11 2.75 2.03
C VAL A 123 15.67 4.14 1.55
N LEU A 124 16.28 4.63 0.48
CA LEU A 124 15.95 5.94 -0.07
C LEU A 124 14.56 6.01 -0.70
N ALA A 125 14.08 4.89 -1.26
CA ALA A 125 12.72 4.80 -1.75
C ALA A 125 11.69 4.75 -0.60
N SER A 126 12.06 4.17 0.54
CA SER A 126 11.18 4.02 1.71
C SER A 126 11.01 5.31 2.52
N ASN A 127 12.08 6.08 2.73
CA ASN A 127 12.07 7.24 3.64
C ASN A 127 11.29 8.45 3.10
N LYS A 128 11.05 8.56 1.77
CA LYS A 128 10.35 9.69 1.14
C LYS A 128 9.45 9.21 -0.02
N PRO A 129 8.33 8.51 0.26
CA PRO A 129 7.48 7.90 -0.78
C PRO A 129 6.95 8.91 -1.81
N GLY A 130 6.65 10.15 -1.40
CA GLY A 130 6.21 11.24 -2.30
C GLY A 130 7.26 11.73 -3.31
N ARG A 131 8.51 11.22 -3.25
CA ARG A 131 9.59 11.55 -4.19
C ARG A 131 9.97 10.39 -5.11
N VAL A 132 9.40 9.19 -4.90
CA VAL A 132 9.63 8.03 -5.78
C VAL A 132 8.58 8.07 -6.90
N PRO A 133 8.98 7.97 -8.19
CA PRO A 133 8.01 7.86 -9.27
C PRO A 133 7.06 6.68 -9.02
N THR A 134 5.75 6.91 -9.08
CA THR A 134 4.71 5.91 -8.81
C THR A 134 4.90 4.62 -9.64
N GLU A 135 5.47 4.73 -10.84
CA GLU A 135 5.83 3.59 -11.69
C GLU A 135 6.85 2.63 -11.04
N ASN A 136 7.85 3.16 -10.33
CA ASN A 136 8.85 2.34 -9.64
C ASN A 136 8.22 1.58 -8.47
N LEU A 137 7.34 2.24 -7.71
CA LEU A 137 6.58 1.62 -6.64
C LEU A 137 5.70 0.48 -7.16
N HIS A 138 4.98 0.71 -8.25
CA HIS A 138 4.15 -0.32 -8.90
C HIS A 138 4.96 -1.52 -9.41
N ASN A 139 6.15 -1.28 -9.97
CA ASN A 139 7.03 -2.36 -10.44
C ASN A 139 7.54 -3.22 -9.27
N THR A 140 7.98 -2.59 -8.18
CA THR A 140 8.40 -3.30 -6.96
C THR A 140 7.26 -4.10 -6.37
N ARG A 141 6.09 -3.48 -6.21
CA ARG A 141 4.87 -4.15 -5.72
C ARG A 141 4.44 -5.31 -6.62
N LYS A 142 4.56 -5.17 -7.95
CA LYS A 142 4.28 -6.26 -8.90
C LYS A 142 5.22 -7.46 -8.72
N MET A 143 6.51 -7.23 -8.49
CA MET A 143 7.45 -8.31 -8.16
C MET A 143 7.08 -8.98 -6.84
N GLY A 144 6.67 -8.19 -5.83
CA GLY A 144 6.11 -8.69 -4.58
C GLY A 144 4.89 -9.59 -4.81
N TYR A 145 3.89 -9.12 -5.57
CA TYR A 145 2.72 -9.91 -5.96
C TYR A 145 3.10 -11.24 -6.63
N GLN A 146 4.03 -11.24 -7.59
CA GLN A 146 4.48 -12.45 -8.28
C GLN A 146 5.17 -13.43 -7.31
N CYS A 147 6.04 -12.91 -6.45
CA CYS A 147 6.73 -13.67 -5.42
C CYS A 147 5.72 -14.31 -4.46
N SER A 148 4.81 -13.52 -3.88
CA SER A 148 3.77 -14.01 -2.98
C SER A 148 2.86 -15.02 -3.67
N SER A 149 2.44 -14.78 -4.92
CA SER A 149 1.62 -15.73 -5.68
C SER A 149 2.30 -17.08 -5.83
N SER A 150 3.61 -17.10 -6.12
CA SER A 150 4.42 -18.32 -6.19
C SER A 150 4.53 -19.03 -4.83
N ILE A 151 4.84 -18.27 -3.76
CA ILE A 151 5.03 -18.81 -2.40
C ILE A 151 3.73 -19.42 -1.86
N TRP A 152 2.60 -18.70 -2.00
CA TRP A 152 1.31 -19.09 -1.43
C TRP A 152 0.49 -19.97 -2.38
N GLY A 153 0.80 -19.96 -3.68
CA GLY A 153 0.18 -20.82 -4.67
C GLY A 153 -1.26 -20.43 -4.98
N VAL A 154 -1.60 -19.16 -4.82
CA VAL A 154 -2.92 -18.58 -4.99
C VAL A 154 -2.79 -17.10 -5.29
N GLN A 155 -3.70 -16.58 -6.11
CA GLN A 155 -3.77 -15.17 -6.45
C GLN A 155 -5.20 -14.79 -6.80
N ALA A 156 -5.55 -13.50 -6.71
CA ALA A 156 -6.80 -12.94 -7.17
C ALA A 156 -6.54 -11.77 -8.13
N ARG A 157 -7.51 -11.45 -8.99
CA ARG A 157 -7.43 -10.21 -9.77
C ARG A 157 -7.78 -9.01 -8.92
N VAL A 158 -8.86 -9.08 -8.14
CA VAL A 158 -9.32 -7.97 -7.30
C VAL A 158 -9.72 -8.45 -5.92
N ARG A 159 -9.27 -7.75 -4.88
CA ARG A 159 -9.91 -7.78 -3.55
C ARG A 159 -10.79 -6.55 -3.40
N MET A 160 -12.04 -6.78 -3.00
CA MET A 160 -13.07 -5.75 -2.85
C MET A 160 -13.50 -5.64 -1.39
N ALA A 161 -13.63 -4.41 -0.91
CA ALA A 161 -14.34 -4.06 0.31
C ALA A 161 -15.20 -2.80 0.06
N SER A 162 -16.42 -2.77 0.58
CA SER A 162 -17.32 -1.62 0.53
C SER A 162 -18.00 -1.49 1.88
N PHE A 163 -18.01 -0.30 2.46
CA PHE A 163 -18.60 -0.05 3.78
C PHE A 163 -19.67 1.03 3.67
N PHE A 164 -20.79 0.85 4.35
CA PHE A 164 -21.92 1.76 4.28
C PHE A 164 -22.32 2.18 5.69
N LEU A 165 -22.50 3.48 5.90
CA LEU A 165 -22.81 4.07 7.20
C LEU A 165 -24.04 4.95 7.09
N ALA A 166 -25.02 4.72 7.95
CA ALA A 166 -26.16 5.62 8.14
C ALA A 166 -26.56 5.70 9.62
N PRO A 167 -27.17 6.81 10.09
CA PRO A 167 -27.80 6.84 11.40
C PRO A 167 -28.89 5.76 11.50
N ASN A 168 -28.97 5.09 12.64
CA ASN A 168 -30.10 4.20 12.89
C ASN A 168 -31.37 5.04 13.16
N PRO A 169 -32.52 4.72 12.53
CA PRO A 169 -33.75 5.50 12.69
C PRO A 169 -34.40 5.38 14.07
N ASP A 170 -34.21 4.24 14.75
CA ASP A 170 -34.79 3.97 16.08
C ASP A 170 -33.90 4.48 17.22
N ASN A 171 -32.58 4.52 17.01
CA ASN A 171 -31.60 5.06 17.92
C ASN A 171 -30.60 5.98 17.17
N PRO A 172 -30.89 7.28 17.07
CA PRO A 172 -30.05 8.24 16.34
C PRO A 172 -28.67 8.52 16.94
N GLU A 173 -28.28 7.85 18.03
CA GLU A 173 -26.93 7.91 18.60
C GLU A 173 -26.02 6.79 18.07
N LEU A 174 -26.61 5.79 17.39
CA LEU A 174 -25.92 4.64 16.84
C LEU A 174 -26.01 4.61 15.31
N LEU A 175 -25.02 3.95 14.71
CA LEU A 175 -24.94 3.70 13.28
C LEU A 175 -25.56 2.34 12.93
N ASP A 176 -26.29 2.31 11.83
CA ASP A 176 -26.46 1.10 11.04
C ASP A 176 -25.31 0.99 10.05
N THR A 177 -24.77 -0.22 9.92
CA THR A 177 -23.67 -0.50 9.00
C THR A 177 -24.03 -1.63 8.05
N ALA A 178 -23.49 -1.54 6.84
CA ALA A 178 -23.45 -2.68 5.92
C ALA A 178 -22.06 -2.78 5.30
N SER A 179 -21.68 -3.99 4.92
CA SER A 179 -20.43 -4.21 4.21
C SER A 179 -20.60 -5.22 3.08
N LEU A 180 -19.81 -5.00 2.03
CA LEU A 180 -19.59 -5.96 0.95
C LEU A 180 -18.12 -6.32 0.93
N GLY A 181 -17.85 -7.63 0.85
CA GLY A 181 -16.49 -8.12 0.66
C GLY A 181 -16.46 -9.15 -0.46
N GLY A 182 -15.30 -9.29 -1.10
CA GLY A 182 -15.19 -10.28 -2.15
C GLY A 182 -13.81 -10.40 -2.76
N LEU A 183 -13.64 -11.49 -3.50
CA LEU A 183 -12.46 -11.74 -4.31
C LEU A 183 -12.91 -12.10 -5.73
N ILE A 184 -12.36 -11.38 -6.70
CA ILE A 184 -12.69 -11.52 -8.12
C ILE A 184 -11.58 -12.26 -8.84
N ASP A 185 -11.96 -13.26 -9.64
CA ASP A 185 -11.07 -14.07 -10.48
C ASP A 185 -9.91 -14.69 -9.69
N VAL A 186 -10.25 -15.40 -8.61
CA VAL A 186 -9.27 -16.15 -7.84
C VAL A 186 -8.79 -17.35 -8.62
N ARG A 187 -7.47 -17.51 -8.66
CA ARG A 187 -6.77 -18.58 -9.33
C ARG A 187 -5.85 -19.29 -8.35
N ARG A 188 -6.01 -20.60 -8.22
CA ARG A 188 -5.02 -21.44 -7.56
C ARG A 188 -3.88 -21.76 -8.50
N LEU A 189 -2.66 -21.70 -7.99
CA LEU A 189 -1.47 -22.22 -8.63
C LEU A 189 -1.06 -23.59 -8.05
N ARG A 190 -1.62 -23.96 -6.88
CA ARG A 190 -1.44 -25.28 -6.25
C ARG A 190 -2.76 -25.81 -5.70
N SER A 191 -3.02 -27.11 -5.86
CA SER A 191 -4.31 -27.75 -5.53
C SER A 191 -4.66 -27.74 -4.04
N LYS A 192 -3.64 -27.74 -3.16
CA LYS A 192 -3.79 -27.75 -1.69
C LYS A 192 -3.67 -26.39 -1.03
N ALA A 193 -3.52 -25.30 -1.79
CA ALA A 193 -3.42 -23.96 -1.20
C ALA A 193 -4.74 -23.62 -0.47
N THR A 194 -4.67 -23.42 0.85
CA THR A 194 -5.74 -22.88 1.68
C THR A 194 -5.44 -21.41 1.96
N VAL A 195 -6.47 -20.58 1.97
CA VAL A 195 -6.33 -19.14 2.24
C VAL A 195 -7.34 -18.73 3.29
N PRO A 196 -6.90 -18.09 4.40
CA PRO A 196 -7.84 -17.45 5.32
C PRO A 196 -8.50 -16.26 4.61
N LEU A 197 -9.82 -16.30 4.45
CA LEU A 197 -10.55 -15.35 3.61
C LEU A 197 -11.12 -14.17 4.41
N MET A 198 -11.75 -14.52 5.52
CA MET A 198 -12.37 -13.59 6.45
C MET A 198 -12.15 -14.14 7.85
N THR A 199 -11.82 -13.24 8.76
CA THR A 199 -11.78 -13.49 10.19
C THR A 199 -12.73 -12.47 10.81
N ARG A 200 -13.70 -12.92 11.60
CA ARG A 200 -14.54 -12.03 12.41
C ARG A 200 -14.08 -12.11 13.85
N PHE A 201 -14.03 -10.95 14.48
CA PHE A 201 -13.81 -10.75 15.90
C PHE A 201 -14.47 -9.45 16.35
N ALA A 202 -14.75 -9.33 17.64
CA ALA A 202 -15.26 -8.11 18.26
C ALA A 202 -14.48 -7.88 19.56
N TYR A 203 -13.80 -6.75 19.66
CA TYR A 203 -13.01 -6.34 20.82
C TYR A 203 -13.17 -4.83 21.03
N ASN A 204 -13.12 -4.38 22.28
CA ASN A 204 -12.99 -2.96 22.61
C ASN A 204 -11.58 -2.46 22.28
N ASP A 205 -11.40 -1.14 22.26
CA ASP A 205 -10.12 -0.46 21.99
C ASP A 205 -9.04 -0.81 23.03
N ASP A 206 -9.44 -1.26 24.23
CA ASP A 206 -8.55 -1.81 25.27
C ASP A 206 -8.15 -3.29 25.07
N GLY A 207 -8.57 -3.91 23.96
CA GLY A 207 -8.31 -5.30 23.60
C GLY A 207 -9.23 -6.33 24.29
N THR A 208 -10.18 -5.90 25.12
CA THR A 208 -11.11 -6.81 25.79
C THR A 208 -12.16 -7.37 24.83
N ALA A 209 -12.53 -8.63 25.02
CA ALA A 209 -13.47 -9.33 24.14
C ALA A 209 -14.89 -8.75 24.25
N MET A 210 -15.44 -8.31 23.12
CA MET A 210 -16.84 -7.92 23.00
C MET A 210 -17.71 -9.09 22.54
N ARG A 211 -19.01 -9.03 22.88
CA ARG A 211 -20.00 -9.89 22.24
C ARG A 211 -20.07 -9.49 20.76
N PRO A 212 -19.86 -10.42 19.81
CA PRO A 212 -20.03 -10.10 18.40
C PRO A 212 -21.44 -9.59 18.14
N PRO A 213 -21.61 -8.52 17.36
CA PRO A 213 -22.94 -8.01 17.02
C PRO A 213 -23.75 -9.07 16.28
N GLU A 214 -25.07 -8.98 16.36
CA GLU A 214 -25.95 -9.78 15.51
C GLU A 214 -25.82 -9.29 14.06
N VAL A 215 -25.47 -10.21 13.17
CA VAL A 215 -25.18 -9.90 11.77
C VAL A 215 -26.23 -10.54 10.88
N GLU A 216 -26.76 -9.76 9.94
CA GLU A 216 -27.74 -10.22 8.97
C GLU A 216 -27.14 -10.29 7.57
N PRO A 217 -27.49 -11.29 6.73
CA PRO A 217 -27.02 -11.33 5.36
C PRO A 217 -27.71 -10.28 4.49
N ILE A 218 -26.95 -9.74 3.51
CA ILE A 218 -27.52 -8.85 2.49
C ILE A 218 -28.46 -9.61 1.54
N GLU A 219 -28.09 -10.83 1.17
CA GLU A 219 -28.94 -11.73 0.39
C GLU A 219 -29.72 -12.67 1.31
N ILE A 220 -31.05 -12.50 1.36
CA ILE A 220 -31.94 -13.31 2.20
C ILE A 220 -31.86 -14.77 1.78
N GLY A 221 -31.72 -15.67 2.75
CA GLY A 221 -31.63 -17.12 2.52
C GLY A 221 -30.21 -17.62 2.25
N SER A 222 -29.18 -16.76 2.37
CA SER A 222 -27.79 -17.23 2.45
C SER A 222 -27.58 -18.10 3.69
N ASP A 223 -26.75 -19.13 3.55
CA ASP A 223 -26.34 -20.03 4.63
C ASP A 223 -25.23 -19.38 5.50
N ASP A 224 -25.46 -19.32 6.81
CA ASP A 224 -24.51 -18.80 7.82
C ASP A 224 -23.20 -19.59 7.87
N ASP A 225 -23.19 -20.83 7.39
CA ASP A 225 -21.98 -21.65 7.31
C ASP A 225 -21.16 -21.37 6.05
N GLN A 226 -21.69 -20.62 5.09
CA GLN A 226 -21.06 -20.37 3.79
C GLN A 226 -20.56 -18.96 3.55
N LEU A 227 -20.34 -18.11 4.57
CA LEU A 227 -19.82 -16.73 4.42
C LEU A 227 -20.87 -15.73 3.90
N MET A 228 -22.16 -15.82 4.28
CA MET A 228 -23.20 -14.82 3.90
C MET A 228 -23.11 -14.39 2.42
N LEU A 229 -23.03 -15.38 1.53
CA LEU A 229 -22.73 -15.15 0.12
C LEU A 229 -23.90 -14.46 -0.57
N MET A 230 -23.54 -13.59 -1.50
CA MET A 230 -24.47 -13.05 -2.47
C MET A 230 -24.38 -13.92 -3.72
N HIS A 231 -25.19 -14.99 -3.79
CA HIS A 231 -25.06 -16.04 -4.81
C HIS A 231 -25.22 -15.52 -6.24
N GLU A 232 -25.98 -14.43 -6.43
CA GLU A 232 -26.12 -13.76 -7.73
C GLU A 232 -24.77 -13.29 -8.29
N PHE A 233 -23.85 -12.90 -7.42
CA PHE A 233 -22.55 -12.31 -7.78
C PHE A 233 -21.38 -13.29 -7.68
N CYS A 234 -21.66 -14.57 -7.38
CA CYS A 234 -20.66 -15.62 -7.29
C CYS A 234 -20.56 -16.44 -8.59
N SER A 235 -19.38 -17.00 -8.85
CA SER A 235 -19.18 -18.00 -9.90
C SER A 235 -20.01 -19.26 -9.62
N LYS A 236 -20.38 -19.97 -10.68
CA LYS A 236 -21.08 -21.25 -10.61
C LYS A 236 -20.18 -22.36 -11.17
N PRO A 237 -19.92 -23.44 -10.41
CA PRO A 237 -20.37 -23.68 -9.03
C PRO A 237 -19.67 -22.77 -8.01
N VAL A 238 -20.36 -22.47 -6.91
CA VAL A 238 -19.80 -21.70 -5.79
C VAL A 238 -18.73 -22.57 -5.09
N PRO A 239 -17.55 -22.01 -4.74
CA PRO A 239 -16.54 -22.74 -4.00
C PRO A 239 -17.05 -23.13 -2.61
N ARG A 240 -16.52 -24.25 -2.07
CA ARG A 240 -16.80 -24.65 -0.69
C ARG A 240 -15.88 -23.91 0.27
N PHE A 241 -16.45 -23.42 1.37
CA PHE A 241 -15.72 -22.82 2.48
C PHE A 241 -15.75 -23.73 3.71
N THR A 242 -14.65 -23.73 4.46
CA THR A 242 -14.57 -24.37 5.77
C THR A 242 -14.58 -23.29 6.84
N LYS A 243 -15.59 -23.35 7.72
CA LYS A 243 -15.71 -22.49 8.90
C LYS A 243 -14.91 -23.10 10.04
N ILE A 244 -14.03 -22.31 10.64
CA ILE A 244 -13.17 -22.69 11.77
C ILE A 244 -13.46 -21.70 12.89
N SER A 245 -14.07 -22.20 13.97
CA SER A 245 -14.36 -21.40 15.16
C SER A 245 -13.31 -21.68 16.24
N SER A 246 -12.73 -20.63 16.82
CA SER A 246 -11.78 -20.71 17.93
C SER A 246 -11.97 -19.52 18.86
N GLY A 247 -12.49 -19.77 20.08
CA GLY A 247 -12.86 -18.69 20.99
C GLY A 247 -13.89 -17.73 20.37
N ASN A 248 -13.63 -16.42 20.44
CA ASN A 248 -14.45 -15.38 19.80
C ASN A 248 -14.09 -15.13 18.34
N THR A 249 -13.23 -15.96 17.74
CA THR A 249 -12.80 -15.84 16.35
C THR A 249 -13.51 -16.86 15.48
N VAL A 250 -14.13 -16.38 14.40
CA VAL A 250 -14.63 -17.25 13.31
C VAL A 250 -13.84 -16.95 12.05
N ARG A 251 -13.24 -17.99 11.46
CA ARG A 251 -12.45 -17.91 10.24
C ARG A 251 -13.04 -18.78 9.16
N TRP A 252 -13.16 -18.24 7.95
CA TRP A 252 -13.51 -19.01 6.77
C TRP A 252 -12.27 -19.26 5.91
N GLN A 253 -12.12 -20.50 5.46
CA GLN A 253 -11.04 -20.90 4.57
C GLN A 253 -11.59 -21.48 3.28
N LEU A 254 -10.94 -21.15 2.17
CA LEU A 254 -11.26 -21.74 0.88
C LEU A 254 -10.82 -23.22 0.86
N ALA A 255 -11.78 -24.16 0.70
CA ALA A 255 -11.47 -25.59 0.60
C ALA A 255 -10.59 -25.89 -0.64
N PRO A 256 -9.83 -27.00 -0.70
CA PRO A 256 -9.03 -27.37 -1.87
C PRO A 256 -9.85 -27.44 -3.17
N GLY A 257 -9.19 -27.22 -4.32
CA GLY A 257 -9.88 -27.16 -5.61
C GLY A 257 -8.95 -27.23 -6.83
N PRO A 258 -9.51 -27.14 -8.05
CA PRO A 258 -8.76 -27.18 -9.31
C PRO A 258 -7.76 -26.03 -9.45
N VAL A 259 -6.72 -26.25 -10.26
CA VAL A 259 -5.59 -25.32 -10.48
C VAL A 259 -5.75 -24.59 -11.82
N GLY A 260 -5.31 -23.34 -11.86
CA GLY A 260 -5.30 -22.52 -13.07
C GLY A 260 -6.70 -22.02 -13.44
N ASN A 261 -6.91 -21.76 -14.72
CA ASN A 261 -8.17 -21.17 -15.21
C ASN A 261 -9.37 -22.12 -15.10
N SER A 262 -9.16 -23.44 -14.98
CA SER A 262 -10.25 -24.39 -14.74
C SER A 262 -10.82 -24.29 -13.32
N GLY A 263 -10.09 -23.65 -12.40
CA GLY A 263 -10.54 -23.33 -11.05
C GLY A 263 -10.74 -21.84 -10.81
N LEU A 264 -10.85 -21.03 -11.87
CA LEU A 264 -11.10 -19.60 -11.75
C LEU A 264 -12.47 -19.37 -11.11
N ASN A 265 -12.50 -18.62 -10.02
CA ASN A 265 -13.75 -18.35 -9.33
C ASN A 265 -13.79 -16.97 -8.68
N THR A 266 -14.99 -16.39 -8.69
CA THR A 266 -15.35 -15.14 -8.03
C THR A 266 -16.36 -15.44 -6.93
N TRP A 267 -16.21 -14.80 -5.78
CA TRP A 267 -17.24 -14.83 -4.73
C TRP A 267 -17.33 -13.49 -4.04
N VAL A 268 -18.56 -13.19 -3.64
CA VAL A 268 -18.96 -11.95 -3.00
C VAL A 268 -19.85 -12.31 -1.82
N TYR A 269 -19.62 -11.65 -0.71
CA TYR A 269 -20.43 -11.75 0.49
C TYR A 269 -20.87 -10.35 0.92
N GLY A 270 -21.97 -10.30 1.65
CA GLY A 270 -22.50 -9.05 2.15
C GLY A 270 -23.23 -9.27 3.46
N GLU A 271 -22.96 -8.37 4.40
CA GLU A 271 -23.57 -8.38 5.73
C GLU A 271 -24.02 -6.99 6.16
N CYS A 272 -24.98 -6.92 7.06
CA CYS A 272 -25.38 -5.70 7.74
C CYS A 272 -25.58 -5.92 9.22
N ILE A 273 -25.39 -4.83 9.97
CA ILE A 273 -25.49 -4.79 11.42
C ILE A 273 -26.32 -3.56 11.78
N ARG A 274 -27.32 -3.75 12.63
CA ARG A 274 -28.16 -2.66 13.14
C ARG A 274 -27.66 -2.18 14.50
N GLN A 275 -27.77 -0.89 14.77
CA GLN A 275 -27.39 -0.29 16.06
C GLN A 275 -25.98 -0.71 16.53
N PHE A 276 -25.00 -0.59 15.63
CA PHE A 276 -23.68 -1.17 15.82
C PHE A 276 -22.71 -0.26 16.56
N ALA A 277 -22.43 0.92 16.01
CA ALA A 277 -21.32 1.77 16.42
C ALA A 277 -21.80 3.16 16.87
N PRO A 278 -21.14 3.78 17.85
CA PRO A 278 -21.49 5.12 18.30
C PRO A 278 -21.22 6.17 17.22
N ILE A 279 -22.04 7.23 17.20
CA ILE A 279 -21.83 8.40 16.34
C ILE A 279 -20.87 9.42 16.99
N TYR A 280 -20.92 9.53 18.31
CA TYR A 280 -20.18 10.52 19.08
C TYR A 280 -18.91 9.91 19.67
N ARG A 281 -17.82 10.69 19.68
CA ARG A 281 -16.59 10.27 20.35
C ARG A 281 -16.76 10.26 21.87
N ASP A 282 -16.02 9.40 22.54
CA ASP A 282 -15.83 9.40 24.00
C ASP A 282 -14.35 9.19 24.35
N GLU A 283 -14.04 8.89 25.62
CA GLU A 283 -12.65 8.67 26.06
C GLU A 283 -12.01 7.42 25.44
N LEU A 284 -12.81 6.49 24.95
CA LEU A 284 -12.37 5.19 24.42
C LEU A 284 -12.59 5.05 22.92
N ASN A 285 -13.43 5.88 22.29
CA ASN A 285 -13.80 5.77 20.88
C ASN A 285 -13.59 7.11 20.20
N THR A 286 -12.56 7.21 19.37
CA THR A 286 -12.19 8.49 18.71
C THR A 286 -12.41 8.49 17.20
N TYR A 287 -12.32 7.32 16.56
CA TYR A 287 -12.42 7.17 15.11
C TYR A 287 -13.36 6.04 14.69
N GLY A 288 -13.90 6.14 13.48
CA GLY A 288 -14.50 5.00 12.77
C GLY A 288 -13.50 4.40 11.78
N GLU A 289 -13.27 3.09 11.87
CA GLU A 289 -12.26 2.38 11.09
C GLU A 289 -12.84 1.22 10.29
N HIS A 290 -12.48 1.16 9.02
CA HIS A 290 -13.01 0.17 8.07
C HIS A 290 -11.87 -0.50 7.32
N LEU A 291 -11.64 -1.78 7.58
CA LEU A 291 -10.43 -2.49 7.13
C LEU A 291 -10.72 -3.50 6.01
N ALA A 292 -9.94 -3.40 4.93
CA ALA A 292 -9.83 -4.42 3.89
C ALA A 292 -8.52 -5.21 4.11
N PRO A 293 -8.57 -6.45 4.63
CA PRO A 293 -7.35 -7.21 4.90
C PRO A 293 -6.70 -7.70 3.59
N LEU A 294 -5.42 -7.40 3.41
CA LEU A 294 -4.62 -7.73 2.24
C LEU A 294 -3.73 -8.92 2.58
N ASN A 295 -4.38 -10.08 2.77
CA ASN A 295 -3.78 -11.35 3.19
C ASN A 295 -3.76 -12.43 2.09
N MET A 296 -4.13 -12.04 0.86
CA MET A 296 -4.03 -12.86 -0.35
C MET A 296 -3.38 -12.01 -1.46
N PRO A 297 -2.45 -12.56 -2.25
CA PRO A 297 -1.88 -11.84 -3.39
C PRO A 297 -2.99 -11.43 -4.36
N CYS A 298 -3.12 -10.14 -4.64
CA CYS A 298 -4.08 -9.64 -5.62
C CYS A 298 -3.48 -8.55 -6.52
N GLU A 299 -4.01 -8.40 -7.73
CA GLU A 299 -3.55 -7.36 -8.65
C GLU A 299 -4.08 -5.98 -8.26
N TRP A 300 -5.27 -5.94 -7.67
CA TRP A 300 -5.95 -4.72 -7.23
C TRP A 300 -6.63 -4.92 -5.88
N CYS A 301 -6.57 -3.91 -5.03
CA CYS A 301 -7.54 -3.70 -3.96
C CYS A 301 -8.40 -2.49 -4.30
N LEU A 302 -9.71 -2.63 -4.17
CA LEU A 302 -10.68 -1.54 -4.22
C LEU A 302 -11.40 -1.51 -2.88
N CYS A 303 -11.31 -0.37 -2.20
CA CYS A 303 -11.96 -0.12 -0.92
C CYS A 303 -12.84 1.12 -1.03
N ASP A 304 -14.14 0.93 -0.77
CA ASP A 304 -15.17 1.94 -0.93
C ASP A 304 -15.81 2.25 0.43
N ILE A 305 -16.13 3.51 0.70
CA ILE A 305 -16.96 3.91 1.85
C ILE A 305 -18.11 4.83 1.39
N GLN A 306 -19.32 4.52 1.85
CA GLN A 306 -20.58 5.16 1.49
C GLN A 306 -21.17 5.77 2.76
N ILE A 307 -21.22 7.09 2.81
CA ILE A 307 -21.52 7.85 4.03
C ILE A 307 -22.82 8.60 3.84
N HIS A 308 -23.82 8.31 4.67
CA HIS A 308 -25.10 9.02 4.65
C HIS A 308 -24.90 10.52 4.90
N ARG A 309 -25.72 11.36 4.25
CA ARG A 309 -25.61 12.82 4.27
C ARG A 309 -25.71 13.40 5.68
N ASP A 310 -26.38 12.72 6.60
CA ASP A 310 -26.50 13.22 7.98
C ASP A 310 -25.21 13.05 8.79
N LEU A 311 -24.29 12.21 8.34
CA LEU A 311 -22.98 11.95 8.97
C LEU A 311 -21.91 12.93 8.47
N LYS A 312 -22.13 14.23 8.65
CA LYS A 312 -21.22 15.28 8.14
C LYS A 312 -19.78 15.15 8.64
N PHE A 313 -19.61 14.70 9.88
CA PHE A 313 -18.32 14.52 10.54
C PHE A 313 -17.45 13.44 9.88
N ALA A 314 -18.06 12.48 9.18
CA ALA A 314 -17.35 11.37 8.56
C ALA A 314 -16.93 11.64 7.10
N ARG A 315 -17.23 12.83 6.54
CA ARG A 315 -17.09 13.13 5.10
C ARG A 315 -15.69 13.50 4.62
N ASP A 316 -14.69 13.47 5.50
CA ASP A 316 -13.28 13.65 5.13
C ASP A 316 -12.47 12.39 5.51
N PRO A 317 -12.78 11.22 4.91
CA PRO A 317 -12.10 10.00 5.27
C PRO A 317 -10.65 9.98 4.73
N ARG A 318 -9.75 9.36 5.49
CA ARG A 318 -8.35 9.13 5.12
C ARG A 318 -8.07 7.65 4.89
N ALA A 319 -7.16 7.36 3.96
CA ALA A 319 -6.65 6.01 3.73
C ALA A 319 -5.35 5.80 4.51
N ILE A 320 -5.22 4.65 5.15
CA ILE A 320 -4.03 4.26 5.91
C ILE A 320 -3.70 2.82 5.53
N LEU A 321 -2.43 2.53 5.25
CA LEU A 321 -1.94 1.18 4.98
C LEU A 321 -1.22 0.67 6.23
N LEU A 322 -1.73 -0.40 6.83
CA LEU A 322 -1.18 -0.95 8.08
C LEU A 322 -0.41 -2.25 7.81
N SER A 323 0.79 -2.36 8.39
CA SER A 323 1.51 -3.63 8.46
C SER A 323 0.70 -4.66 9.25
N GLN A 324 0.67 -5.90 8.79
CA GLN A 324 0.14 -7.04 9.56
C GLN A 324 1.23 -8.08 9.86
N ILE A 325 2.49 -7.64 9.81
CA ILE A 325 3.62 -8.48 10.21
C ILE A 325 3.62 -8.58 11.74
N GLY A 326 3.61 -9.79 12.28
CA GLY A 326 3.72 -10.03 13.73
C GLY A 326 2.40 -9.90 14.51
N VAL A 327 1.42 -9.13 14.02
CA VAL A 327 0.15 -8.86 14.72
C VAL A 327 -0.92 -9.96 14.51
N GLY A 328 -0.75 -10.83 13.52
CA GLY A 328 -1.81 -11.79 13.18
C GLY A 328 -3.12 -11.06 12.81
N PRO A 329 -4.30 -11.70 12.90
CA PRO A 329 -5.58 -11.04 12.63
C PRO A 329 -6.13 -10.29 13.86
N GLU A 330 -5.34 -10.07 14.91
CA GLU A 330 -5.81 -9.41 16.14
C GLU A 330 -5.96 -7.90 15.90
N PRO A 331 -6.89 -7.22 16.59
CA PRO A 331 -7.05 -5.77 16.49
C PRO A 331 -5.76 -5.06 16.92
N LEU A 332 -5.37 -4.05 16.14
CA LEU A 332 -4.31 -3.14 16.51
C LEU A 332 -4.87 -2.22 17.61
N GLY A 333 -4.35 -2.29 18.83
CA GLY A 333 -4.73 -1.35 19.88
C GLY A 333 -4.30 0.09 19.53
N GLU A 334 -4.94 1.09 20.16
CA GLU A 334 -4.68 2.53 19.92
C GLU A 334 -3.19 2.93 20.00
N SER A 335 -2.36 2.22 20.77
CA SER A 335 -0.92 2.52 20.90
C SER A 335 -0.05 1.97 19.76
N ASP A 336 -0.49 0.93 19.05
CA ASP A 336 0.38 0.16 18.14
C ASP A 336 0.09 0.45 16.66
N ALA A 337 -1.12 0.92 16.33
CA ALA A 337 -1.56 1.11 14.94
C ALA A 337 -0.77 2.18 14.14
N PHE A 338 -0.16 3.16 14.80
CA PHE A 338 0.59 4.22 14.11
C PHE A 338 2.06 3.90 13.89
N ASP A 339 2.66 3.02 14.71
CA ASP A 339 4.03 2.54 14.50
C ASP A 339 4.10 1.55 13.32
N ASP A 340 2.97 0.95 12.96
CA ASP A 340 2.81 -0.02 11.86
C ASP A 340 2.32 0.60 10.54
N GLU A 341 2.20 1.93 10.45
CA GLU A 341 1.78 2.60 9.21
C GLU A 341 2.86 2.46 8.11
N LEU A 342 2.45 1.95 6.96
CA LEU A 342 3.28 1.76 5.80
C LEU A 342 3.07 2.90 4.79
N PRO A 343 4.13 3.32 4.09
CA PRO A 343 4.00 4.35 3.07
C PRO A 343 3.10 3.88 1.92
N MET A 344 2.15 4.75 1.55
CA MET A 344 1.28 4.58 0.38
C MET A 344 1.24 5.86 -0.45
N ALA A 345 1.01 5.72 -1.75
CA ALA A 345 0.88 6.83 -2.69
C ALA A 345 -0.57 7.04 -3.16
N GLU A 346 -1.43 6.08 -2.86
CA GLU A 346 -2.85 6.13 -3.17
C GLU A 346 -3.57 7.14 -2.27
N GLU A 347 -4.54 7.85 -2.82
CA GLU A 347 -5.38 8.81 -2.10
C GLU A 347 -6.83 8.35 -2.08
N VAL A 348 -7.62 8.94 -1.17
CA VAL A 348 -9.07 8.78 -1.16
C VAL A 348 -9.67 9.71 -2.22
N GLU A 349 -10.37 9.12 -3.19
CA GLU A 349 -11.07 9.86 -4.23
C GLU A 349 -12.58 9.90 -3.96
N SER A 350 -13.23 11.03 -4.20
CA SER A 350 -14.69 11.08 -4.23
C SER A 350 -15.22 10.41 -5.49
N ILE A 351 -16.17 9.49 -5.33
CA ILE A 351 -16.95 8.90 -6.44
C ILE A 351 -18.31 9.59 -6.60
N GLY A 352 -18.47 10.80 -6.05
CA GLY A 352 -19.67 11.60 -6.14
C GLY A 352 -20.68 11.37 -5.01
N HIS A 353 -21.83 12.01 -5.15
CA HIS A 353 -22.94 11.98 -4.21
C HIS A 353 -24.26 12.12 -4.97
N CYS A 354 -25.36 11.72 -4.34
CA CYS A 354 -26.72 11.88 -4.87
C CYS A 354 -27.00 11.33 -6.30
N PRO A 355 -26.76 10.03 -6.61
CA PRO A 355 -26.10 8.99 -5.80
C PRO A 355 -24.62 8.84 -6.19
N PRO A 356 -23.79 8.21 -5.34
CA PRO A 356 -22.40 7.89 -5.69
C PRO A 356 -22.27 6.98 -6.92
N VAL A 357 -21.28 7.24 -7.77
CA VAL A 357 -21.00 6.49 -9.00
C VAL A 357 -20.13 5.27 -8.68
N ALA A 358 -20.76 4.19 -8.21
CA ALA A 358 -20.06 2.97 -7.82
C ALA A 358 -19.40 2.21 -9.00
N SER A 359 -19.79 2.44 -10.25
CA SER A 359 -19.28 1.66 -11.39
C SER A 359 -17.76 1.69 -11.51
N THR A 360 -17.16 0.56 -11.85
CA THR A 360 -15.71 0.42 -12.04
C THR A 360 -15.42 -0.66 -13.08
N PRO A 361 -14.39 -0.50 -13.94
CA PRO A 361 -13.94 -1.56 -14.83
C PRO A 361 -13.31 -2.75 -14.09
N LEU A 362 -12.90 -2.58 -12.82
CA LEU A 362 -12.25 -3.63 -12.04
C LEU A 362 -13.22 -4.76 -11.65
N ILE A 363 -14.49 -4.44 -11.42
CA ILE A 363 -15.45 -5.37 -10.80
C ILE A 363 -16.75 -5.34 -11.63
N PRO A 364 -16.94 -6.31 -12.54
CA PRO A 364 -18.14 -6.39 -13.35
C PRO A 364 -19.40 -6.44 -12.48
N GLY A 365 -20.36 -5.56 -12.76
CA GLY A 365 -21.64 -5.52 -12.04
C GLY A 365 -21.58 -4.91 -10.64
N TYR A 366 -20.48 -4.27 -10.23
CA TYR A 366 -20.34 -3.73 -8.87
C TYR A 366 -21.44 -2.76 -8.45
N SER A 367 -21.93 -1.91 -9.35
CA SER A 367 -23.07 -1.02 -9.07
C SER A 367 -24.35 -1.79 -8.69
N LYS A 368 -24.57 -2.99 -9.24
CA LYS A 368 -25.69 -3.85 -8.85
C LYS A 368 -25.51 -4.41 -7.44
N MET A 369 -24.28 -4.76 -7.05
CA MET A 369 -23.95 -5.23 -5.71
C MET A 369 -24.23 -4.14 -4.68
N VAL A 370 -23.73 -2.92 -4.95
CA VAL A 370 -23.96 -1.73 -4.12
C VAL A 370 -25.47 -1.42 -4.01
N ASN A 371 -26.21 -1.46 -5.11
CA ASN A 371 -27.65 -1.24 -5.09
C ASN A 371 -28.42 -2.31 -4.30
N ARG A 372 -27.93 -3.56 -4.24
CA ARG A 372 -28.54 -4.60 -3.41
C ARG A 372 -28.45 -4.26 -1.92
N VAL A 373 -27.37 -3.59 -1.49
CA VAL A 373 -27.23 -3.10 -0.12
C VAL A 373 -28.26 -2.02 0.18
N TYR A 374 -28.37 -0.98 -0.66
CA TYR A 374 -29.38 0.07 -0.48
C TYR A 374 -30.80 -0.50 -0.40
N GLN A 375 -31.13 -1.44 -1.28
CA GLN A 375 -32.43 -2.14 -1.25
C GLN A 375 -32.64 -2.92 0.06
N ARG A 376 -31.64 -3.68 0.51
CA ARG A 376 -31.71 -4.46 1.75
C ARG A 376 -31.86 -3.60 2.99
N MET A 377 -31.19 -2.45 3.00
CA MET A 377 -31.17 -1.53 4.13
C MET A 377 -32.35 -0.55 4.12
N ALA A 378 -33.15 -0.55 3.05
CA ALA A 378 -34.20 0.43 2.78
C ALA A 378 -33.68 1.88 2.77
N TRP A 379 -32.46 2.06 2.24
CA TRP A 379 -31.80 3.35 2.11
C TRP A 379 -31.99 3.93 0.71
N ASP A 380 -32.16 5.26 0.61
CA ASP A 380 -32.10 5.97 -0.66
C ASP A 380 -30.63 6.25 -1.00
N ALA A 381 -30.15 5.71 -2.13
CA ALA A 381 -28.80 5.95 -2.61
C ALA A 381 -28.49 7.45 -2.83
N ASN A 382 -29.52 8.28 -3.03
CA ASN A 382 -29.36 9.72 -3.18
C ASN A 382 -28.93 10.40 -1.89
N ASP A 383 -29.06 9.75 -0.73
CA ASP A 383 -28.64 10.31 0.54
C ASP A 383 -27.18 10.01 0.88
N PHE A 384 -26.39 9.44 -0.05
CA PHE A 384 -25.02 9.02 0.23
C PHE A 384 -23.97 9.82 -0.54
N TYR A 385 -22.81 9.96 0.11
CA TYR A 385 -21.54 10.37 -0.46
C TYR A 385 -20.66 9.13 -0.56
N GLY A 386 -19.97 8.95 -1.69
CA GLY A 386 -19.07 7.82 -1.87
C GLY A 386 -17.62 8.27 -1.98
N TYR A 387 -16.74 7.48 -1.37
CA TYR A 387 -15.30 7.63 -1.46
C TYR A 387 -14.67 6.28 -1.82
N ARG A 388 -13.56 6.31 -2.54
CA ARG A 388 -12.86 5.13 -3.05
C ARG A 388 -11.36 5.28 -2.89
N VAL A 389 -10.72 4.19 -2.50
CA VAL A 389 -9.27 4.00 -2.60
C VAL A 389 -9.02 2.80 -3.50
N THR A 390 -8.14 2.97 -4.49
CA THR A 390 -7.75 1.88 -5.39
C THR A 390 -6.24 1.68 -5.35
N MET A 391 -5.79 0.51 -4.90
CA MET A 391 -4.38 0.17 -4.77
C MET A 391 -3.99 -0.94 -5.75
N LYS A 392 -2.95 -0.69 -6.55
CA LYS A 392 -2.42 -1.69 -7.49
C LYS A 392 -1.29 -2.49 -6.84
N TYR A 393 -1.38 -3.81 -6.94
CA TYR A 393 -0.46 -4.77 -6.32
C TYR A 393 -0.24 -4.48 -4.81
N PRO A 394 -1.29 -4.48 -3.98
CA PRO A 394 -1.16 -4.21 -2.56
C PRO A 394 -0.05 -5.07 -1.90
N PRO A 395 0.82 -4.47 -1.06
CA PRO A 395 1.79 -5.24 -0.28
C PRO A 395 1.11 -6.23 0.65
N MET A 396 1.77 -7.35 0.96
CA MET A 396 1.21 -8.40 1.82
C MET A 396 2.27 -8.93 2.80
N PRO A 397 1.93 -9.16 4.08
CA PRO A 397 0.62 -8.98 4.71
C PRO A 397 0.39 -7.54 5.18
N THR A 398 -0.71 -6.92 4.75
CA THR A 398 -1.13 -5.58 5.19
C THR A 398 -2.65 -5.50 5.35
N ALA A 399 -3.16 -4.38 5.84
CA ALA A 399 -4.57 -4.02 5.78
C ALA A 399 -4.72 -2.59 5.24
N LEU A 400 -5.60 -2.41 4.26
CA LEU A 400 -5.98 -1.08 3.79
C LEU A 400 -7.16 -0.60 4.62
N MET A 401 -6.96 0.47 5.38
CA MET A 401 -7.96 1.05 6.25
C MET A 401 -8.49 2.37 5.68
N ILE A 402 -9.79 2.57 5.75
CA ILE A 402 -10.41 3.89 5.63
C ILE A 402 -10.84 4.32 7.02
N ARG A 403 -10.35 5.48 7.46
CA ARG A 403 -10.63 6.06 8.77
C ARG A 403 -11.34 7.40 8.64
N HIS A 404 -12.31 7.67 9.50
CA HIS A 404 -12.96 8.97 9.63
C HIS A 404 -13.10 9.35 11.11
N ASP A 405 -13.29 10.63 11.40
CA ASP A 405 -13.55 11.10 12.76
C ASP A 405 -14.94 10.67 13.24
N LEU A 406 -15.17 10.67 14.55
CA LEU A 406 -16.51 10.62 15.17
C LEU A 406 -16.97 12.04 15.54
N ALA A 407 -18.28 12.24 15.69
CA ALA A 407 -18.85 13.55 16.04
C ALA A 407 -18.38 14.02 17.44
N ASP A 408 -18.27 15.34 17.64
CA ASP A 408 -18.02 15.94 18.96
C ASP A 408 -19.12 15.51 19.96
N PRO A 409 -18.79 15.26 21.24
CA PRO A 409 -19.79 14.97 22.27
C PRO A 409 -20.88 16.04 22.31
N LYS A 410 -22.11 15.64 22.66
CA LYS A 410 -23.27 16.55 22.77
C LYS A 410 -23.11 17.64 23.83
#